data_AF-A0A150SQG4-F1
#
_entry.id   AF-A0A150SQG4-F1
#
_cell.length_a   1.000
_cell.length_b   1.000
_cell.length_c   1.000
_cell.angle_alpha   90.00
_cell.angle_beta   90.00
_cell.angle_gamma   90.00
#
_symmetry.space_group_name_H-M   'P 1'
#
loop_
_entity.id
_entity.type
_entity.pdbx_description
1 polymer ?
#
loop_
_entity_poly.entity_id
_entity_poly.type
_entity_poly.pdbx_seq_one_letter_code
_entity_poly.pdbx_strand_id
1 'polypeptide(L)'
;MPRISDATLRAQIPTALLIGGDQALLARCQAAAMDVGIVVKACPVSMAAALAEERRPVVIVVTASTYALAPEGFEEIARDVVSTLVRVDEGLTDEELEAMLTTAARESRKQRSRQNTPGRYSLMPAEEGSSEPR
;
A
#
# COMPACT_ATOMS: atom_id res chain seq x y z
N MET A 1 30.57 13.39 2.32
CA MET A 1 29.35 12.64 2.70
C MET A 1 28.49 12.49 1.47
N PRO A 2 28.14 11.26 1.04
CA PRO A 2 27.40 11.06 -0.20
C PRO A 2 25.95 11.51 -0.01
N ARG A 3 25.49 12.39 -0.90
CA ARG A 3 24.08 12.78 -1.00
C ARG A 3 23.34 11.57 -1.55
N ILE A 4 22.47 10.98 -0.74
CA ILE A 4 21.53 9.95 -1.19
C ILE A 4 20.58 10.67 -2.16
N SER A 5 20.79 10.42 -3.45
CA SER A 5 20.01 11.00 -4.53
C SER A 5 18.54 10.65 -4.35
N ASP A 6 17.66 11.64 -4.51
CA ASP A 6 16.19 11.50 -4.58
C ASP A 6 15.75 10.37 -5.54
N ALA A 7 16.59 10.03 -6.53
CA ALA A 7 16.41 8.93 -7.46
C ALA A 7 16.37 7.53 -6.81
N THR A 8 17.11 7.28 -5.73
CA THR A 8 17.08 5.99 -5.02
C THR A 8 15.85 5.80 -4.13
N LEU A 9 15.14 6.88 -3.77
CA LEU A 9 13.83 6.79 -3.11
C LEU A 9 12.71 6.36 -4.09
N ARG A 10 12.91 6.54 -5.40
CA ARG A 10 11.87 6.30 -6.42
C ARG A 10 11.80 4.86 -6.93
N ALA A 11 12.74 3.99 -6.58
CA ALA A 11 12.79 2.61 -7.04
C ALA A 11 12.51 1.59 -5.91
N GLN A 12 11.76 1.96 -4.88
CA GLN A 12 11.19 0.95 -3.98
C GLN A 12 10.12 0.18 -4.74
N ILE A 13 10.45 -1.07 -5.11
CA ILE A 13 9.51 -1.96 -5.76
C ILE A 13 8.31 -2.11 -4.81
N PRO A 14 7.08 -1.79 -5.27
CA PRO A 14 5.91 -1.86 -4.43
C PRO A 14 5.77 -3.29 -3.91
N THR A 15 5.68 -3.43 -2.59
CA THR A 15 5.56 -4.75 -1.96
C THR A 15 4.11 -5.00 -1.58
N ALA A 16 3.62 -6.21 -1.80
CA ALA A 16 2.36 -6.71 -1.28
C ALA A 16 2.64 -7.75 -0.19
N LEU A 17 1.88 -7.72 0.91
CA LEU A 17 1.98 -8.71 1.98
C LEU A 17 0.81 -9.68 1.90
N LEU A 18 1.08 -10.98 1.79
CA LEU A 18 0.09 -12.05 1.90
C LEU A 18 0.07 -12.57 3.33
N ILE A 19 -1.08 -12.47 4.00
CA ILE A 19 -1.28 -12.88 5.38
C ILE A 19 -2.08 -14.19 5.42
N GLY A 20 -1.50 -15.22 6.04
CA GLY A 20 -2.21 -16.48 6.31
C GLY A 20 -2.58 -17.29 5.05
N GLY A 21 -1.85 -17.08 3.95
CA GLY A 21 -1.97 -17.92 2.75
C GLY A 21 -1.04 -19.13 2.79
N ASP A 22 -1.43 -20.20 2.11
CA ASP A 22 -0.57 -21.35 1.88
C ASP A 22 0.50 -21.04 0.81
N GLN A 23 1.45 -21.96 0.63
CA GLN A 23 2.55 -21.75 -0.30
C GLN A 23 2.09 -21.77 -1.77
N ALA A 24 1.01 -22.48 -2.09
CA ALA A 24 0.44 -22.51 -3.43
C ALA A 24 -0.20 -21.14 -3.78
N LEU A 25 -1.00 -20.58 -2.87
CA LEU A 25 -1.59 -19.25 -3.03
C LEU A 25 -0.52 -18.16 -3.08
N LEU A 26 0.56 -18.30 -2.30
CA LEU A 26 1.70 -17.39 -2.40
C LEU A 26 2.31 -17.41 -3.80
N ALA A 27 2.55 -18.59 -4.37
CA ALA A 27 3.14 -18.73 -5.70
C ALA A 27 2.21 -18.11 -6.78
N ARG A 28 0.91 -18.35 -6.68
CA ARG A 28 -0.10 -17.76 -7.57
C ARG A 28 -0.14 -16.23 -7.45
N CYS A 29 -0.15 -15.70 -6.23
CA CYS A 29 -0.08 -14.26 -5.98
C CYS A 29 1.22 -13.67 -6.52
N GLN A 30 2.35 -14.35 -6.38
CA GLN A 30 3.65 -13.91 -6.89
C GLN A 30 3.65 -13.86 -8.41
N ALA A 31 3.13 -14.88 -9.08
CA ALA A 31 3.01 -14.90 -10.54
C ALA A 31 2.17 -13.71 -11.04
N ALA A 32 0.96 -13.55 -10.51
CA ALA A 32 0.08 -12.43 -10.85
C ALA A 32 0.70 -11.07 -10.52
N ALA A 33 1.45 -10.97 -9.43
CA ALA A 33 2.11 -9.74 -9.02
C ALA A 33 3.29 -9.35 -9.92
N MET A 34 3.97 -10.31 -10.55
CA MET A 34 5.08 -10.03 -11.47
C MET A 34 4.59 -9.21 -12.67
N ASP A 35 3.42 -9.54 -13.21
CA ASP A 35 2.82 -8.82 -14.34
C ASP A 35 2.42 -7.37 -13.97
N VAL A 36 2.10 -7.14 -12.69
CA VAL A 36 1.76 -5.83 -12.12
C VAL A 36 3.00 -5.02 -11.69
N GLY A 37 4.18 -5.67 -11.63
CA GLY A 37 5.42 -5.05 -11.16
C GLY A 37 5.43 -4.81 -9.65
N ILE A 38 4.84 -5.70 -8.86
CA ILE A 38 4.85 -5.68 -7.39
C ILE A 38 5.47 -6.98 -6.85
N VAL A 39 6.01 -6.95 -5.63
CA VAL A 39 6.61 -8.13 -4.99
C VAL A 39 5.71 -8.62 -3.87
N VAL A 40 5.19 -9.84 -3.98
CA VAL A 40 4.39 -10.46 -2.91
C VAL A 40 5.30 -11.21 -1.94
N LYS A 41 5.14 -10.94 -0.64
CA LYS A 41 5.79 -11.68 0.45
C LYS A 41 4.76 -12.31 1.38
N ALA A 42 4.97 -13.58 1.72
CA ALA A 42 4.22 -14.22 2.78
C ALA A 42 4.60 -13.62 4.14
N CYS A 43 3.59 -13.45 4.99
CA CYS A 43 3.70 -12.96 6.34
C CYS A 43 2.79 -13.78 7.25
N PRO A 44 3.28 -14.28 8.39
CA PRO A 44 2.40 -14.87 9.40
C PRO A 44 1.54 -13.78 10.04
N VAL A 45 0.34 -14.13 10.47
CA VAL A 45 -0.64 -13.21 11.10
C VAL A 45 0.00 -12.45 12.27
N SER A 46 0.77 -13.14 13.12
CA SER A 46 1.42 -12.57 14.30
C SER A 46 2.42 -11.45 13.98
N MET A 47 2.97 -11.39 12.77
CA MET A 47 3.94 -10.36 12.35
C MET A 47 3.34 -9.33 11.38
N ALA A 48 2.05 -9.44 11.05
CA ALA A 48 1.42 -8.61 10.03
C ALA A 48 1.54 -7.11 10.32
N ALA A 49 1.25 -6.69 11.57
CA ALA A 49 1.33 -5.29 11.97
C ALA A 49 2.76 -4.74 11.86
N ALA A 50 3.74 -5.44 12.45
CA ALA A 50 5.13 -5.02 12.45
C ALA A 50 5.71 -4.92 11.02
N LEU A 51 5.45 -5.91 10.17
CA LEU A 51 5.94 -5.92 8.79
C LEU A 51 5.20 -4.92 7.90
N ALA A 52 3.91 -4.68 8.14
CA ALA A 52 3.18 -3.63 7.45
C ALA A 52 3.76 -2.25 7.78
N GLU A 53 4.07 -1.98 9.05
CA GLU A 53 4.64 -0.70 9.48
C GLU A 53 6.06 -0.50 8.94
N GLU A 54 6.91 -1.52 9.03
CA GLU A 54 8.31 -1.46 8.58
C GLU A 54 8.42 -1.32 7.06
N ARG A 55 7.64 -2.09 6.29
CA ARG A 55 7.77 -2.15 4.83
C ARG A 55 6.80 -1.26 4.08
N ARG A 56 5.74 -0.78 4.73
CA ARG A 56 4.65 0.01 4.14
C ARG A 56 4.18 -0.58 2.81
N PRO A 57 3.67 -1.82 2.81
CA PRO A 57 3.24 -2.49 1.58
C PRO A 57 2.17 -1.69 0.88
N VAL A 58 2.12 -1.71 -0.45
CA VAL A 58 1.00 -1.08 -1.17
C VAL A 58 -0.28 -1.87 -0.97
N VAL A 59 -0.21 -3.20 -0.98
CA VAL A 59 -1.38 -4.07 -0.90
C VAL A 59 -1.21 -5.05 0.24
N ILE A 60 -2.26 -5.25 1.02
CA ILE A 60 -2.33 -6.32 2.02
C ILE A 60 -3.33 -7.33 1.50
N VAL A 61 -2.89 -8.55 1.26
CA VAL A 61 -3.70 -9.68 0.81
C VAL A 61 -3.93 -10.58 2.00
N VAL A 62 -5.17 -10.94 2.28
CA VAL A 62 -5.55 -11.83 3.38
C VAL A 62 -6.54 -12.87 2.88
N THR A 63 -6.37 -14.12 3.32
CA THR A 63 -7.34 -15.16 2.97
C THR A 63 -8.68 -14.94 3.68
N ALA A 64 -9.79 -15.34 3.07
CA ALA A 64 -11.12 -15.22 3.68
C ALA A 64 -11.17 -15.86 5.08
N SER A 65 -10.58 -17.06 5.22
CA SER A 65 -10.45 -17.79 6.48
C SER A 65 -9.66 -17.01 7.53
N THR A 66 -8.54 -16.38 7.15
CA THR A 66 -7.73 -15.58 8.07
C THR A 66 -8.43 -14.28 8.46
N TYR A 67 -9.05 -13.60 7.49
CA TYR A 67 -9.79 -12.37 7.73
C TYR A 67 -10.94 -12.59 8.72
N ALA A 68 -11.63 -13.72 8.65
CA ALA A 68 -12.71 -14.06 9.57
C ALA A 68 -12.27 -14.19 11.04
N LEU A 69 -10.98 -14.42 11.30
CA LEU A 69 -10.45 -14.52 12.68
C LEU A 69 -10.36 -13.16 13.36
N ALA A 70 -10.03 -12.10 12.62
CA ALA A 70 -9.78 -10.78 13.17
C ALA A 70 -9.96 -9.65 12.13
N PRO A 71 -11.19 -9.45 11.61
CA PRO A 71 -11.43 -8.54 10.49
C PRO A 71 -11.05 -7.09 10.84
N GLU A 72 -11.43 -6.63 12.04
CA GLU A 72 -11.15 -5.27 12.52
C GLU A 72 -9.64 -4.99 12.61
N GLY A 73 -8.84 -5.96 13.10
CA GLY A 73 -7.40 -5.79 13.23
C GLY A 73 -6.69 -5.65 11.88
N PHE A 74 -7.13 -6.38 10.85
CA PHE A 74 -6.55 -6.24 9.51
C PHE A 74 -6.94 -4.92 8.83
N GLU A 75 -8.18 -4.46 9.05
CA GLU A 75 -8.62 -3.16 8.55
C GLU A 75 -7.89 -1.99 9.21
N GLU A 76 -7.63 -2.08 10.50
CA GLU A 76 -6.86 -1.08 11.24
C GLU A 76 -5.43 -0.99 10.71
N ILE A 77 -4.73 -2.13 10.56
CA ILE A 77 -3.38 -2.16 9.97
C ILE A 77 -3.39 -1.53 8.57
N ALA A 78 -4.34 -1.91 7.71
CA ALA A 78 -4.42 -1.38 6.35
C ALA A 78 -4.65 0.14 6.32
N ARG A 79 -5.46 0.66 7.26
CA ARG A 79 -5.70 2.09 7.42
C ARG A 79 -4.44 2.82 7.89
N ASP A 80 -3.73 2.28 8.86
CA ASP A 80 -2.53 2.89 9.45
C ASP A 80 -1.38 3.00 8.44
N VAL A 81 -1.19 1.96 7.62
CA VAL A 81 -0.11 1.94 6.61
C VAL A 81 -0.53 2.48 5.24
N VAL A 82 -1.79 2.93 5.12
CA VAL A 82 -2.38 3.48 3.89
C VAL A 82 -2.22 2.49 2.73
N SER A 83 -2.70 1.28 2.97
CA SER A 83 -2.67 0.15 2.02
C SER A 83 -4.08 -0.30 1.68
N THR A 84 -4.26 -0.84 0.48
CA THR A 84 -5.53 -1.50 0.12
C THR A 84 -5.53 -2.93 0.65
N LEU A 85 -6.54 -3.26 1.45
CA LEU A 85 -6.80 -4.64 1.90
C LEU A 85 -7.59 -5.40 0.83
N VAL A 86 -7.06 -6.54 0.40
CA VAL A 86 -7.65 -7.45 -0.58
C VAL A 86 -7.93 -8.77 0.09
N ARG A 87 -9.17 -9.22 0.02
CA ARG A 87 -9.60 -10.52 0.53
C ARG A 87 -9.57 -11.51 -0.62
N VAL A 88 -8.80 -12.57 -0.46
CA VAL A 88 -8.69 -13.65 -1.46
C VAL A 88 -9.35 -14.91 -0.93
N ASP A 89 -10.11 -15.56 -1.80
CA ASP A 89 -10.68 -16.87 -1.55
C ASP A 89 -9.82 -17.94 -2.26
N GLU A 90 -9.78 -19.15 -1.70
CA GLU A 90 -9.04 -20.26 -2.29
C GLU A 90 -9.63 -20.71 -3.64
N GLY A 91 -10.91 -20.42 -3.88
CA GLY A 91 -11.58 -20.69 -5.15
C GLY A 91 -11.33 -19.68 -6.28
N LEU A 92 -10.59 -18.60 -6.04
CA LEU A 92 -10.32 -17.59 -7.08
C LEU A 92 -9.39 -18.15 -8.16
N THR A 93 -9.65 -17.76 -9.40
CA THR A 93 -8.79 -18.04 -10.55
C THR A 93 -7.58 -17.09 -10.58
N ASP A 94 -6.55 -17.45 -11.36
CA ASP A 94 -5.35 -16.61 -11.49
C ASP A 94 -5.66 -15.25 -12.12
N GLU A 95 -6.55 -15.22 -13.12
CA GLU A 95 -6.99 -13.98 -13.79
C GLU A 95 -7.72 -13.04 -12.81
N GLU A 96 -8.57 -13.58 -11.93
CA GLU A 96 -9.26 -12.78 -10.91
C GLU A 96 -8.26 -12.22 -9.89
N LEU A 97 -7.31 -13.04 -9.46
CA LEU A 97 -6.26 -12.63 -8.52
C LEU A 97 -5.42 -11.49 -9.11
N GLU A 98 -5.03 -11.60 -10.38
CA GLU A 98 -4.30 -10.57 -11.11
C GLU A 98 -5.11 -9.27 -11.24
N ALA A 99 -6.38 -9.37 -11.62
CA ALA A 99 -7.28 -8.21 -11.74
C ALA A 99 -7.46 -7.49 -10.39
N MET A 100 -7.60 -8.25 -9.30
CA MET A 100 -7.72 -7.72 -7.94
C MET A 100 -6.42 -7.04 -7.48
N LEU A 101 -5.27 -7.69 -7.68
CA LEU A 101 -3.95 -7.11 -7.33
C LEU A 101 -3.67 -5.84 -8.14
N THR A 102 -3.99 -5.85 -9.43
CA THR A 102 -3.85 -4.68 -10.32
C THR A 102 -4.69 -3.51 -9.82
N THR A 103 -5.95 -3.78 -9.50
CA THR A 103 -6.89 -2.76 -9.01
C THR A 103 -6.44 -2.21 -7.67
N ALA A 104 -6.06 -3.08 -6.73
CA ALA A 104 -5.60 -2.70 -5.40
C ALA A 104 -4.30 -1.88 -5.45
N ALA A 105 -3.35 -2.28 -6.29
CA ALA A 105 -2.10 -1.55 -6.48
C ALA A 105 -2.35 -0.15 -7.08
N ARG A 106 -3.29 -0.03 -8.03
CA ARG A 106 -3.70 1.27 -8.60
C ARG A 106 -4.35 2.17 -7.55
N GLU A 107 -5.31 1.65 -6.79
CA GLU A 107 -6.00 2.41 -5.75
C GLU A 107 -5.03 2.85 -4.64
N SER A 108 -4.15 1.96 -4.18
CA SER A 108 -3.12 2.31 -3.19
C SER A 108 -2.15 3.38 -3.69
N ARG A 109 -1.70 3.31 -4.95
CA ARG A 109 -0.86 4.37 -5.54
C ARG A 109 -1.60 5.69 -5.62
N LYS A 110 -2.90 5.68 -5.98
CA LYS A 110 -3.76 6.86 -6.02
C LYS A 110 -3.96 7.45 -4.62
N GLN A 111 -4.22 6.60 -3.62
CA GLN A 111 -4.35 7.00 -2.20
C GLN A 111 -3.09 7.71 -1.71
N ARG A 112 -1.92 7.11 -1.95
CA ARG A 112 -0.62 7.69 -1.60
C ARG A 112 -0.34 8.97 -2.36
N SER A 113 -0.60 9.03 -3.66
CA SER A 113 -0.41 10.25 -4.44
C SER A 113 -1.26 11.41 -3.92
N ARG A 114 -2.48 11.14 -3.42
CA ARG A 114 -3.34 12.17 -2.81
C ARG A 114 -2.80 12.67 -1.48
N GLN A 115 -2.26 11.77 -0.64
CA GLN A 115 -1.63 12.17 0.63
C GLN A 115 -0.27 12.86 0.43
N ASN A 116 0.48 12.45 -0.59
CA ASN A 116 1.80 12.99 -0.93
C ASN A 116 1.73 14.21 -1.84
N THR A 117 0.53 14.72 -2.15
CA THR A 117 0.37 16.05 -2.72
C THR A 117 0.29 17.03 -1.54
N PRO A 118 1.40 17.65 -1.10
CA PRO A 118 1.31 18.75 -0.16
C PRO A 118 0.41 19.80 -0.81
N GLY A 119 -0.59 20.26 -0.06
CA GLY A 119 -1.55 21.26 -0.52
C GLY A 119 -0.82 22.45 -1.14
N ARG A 120 -0.84 22.52 -2.48
CA ARG A 120 -0.44 23.70 -3.26
C ARG A 120 -1.53 24.78 -3.24
N TYR A 121 -2.14 25.00 -2.08
CA TYR A 121 -3.07 26.10 -1.86
C TYR A 121 -2.89 26.63 -0.43
N SER A 122 -1.91 27.54 -0.30
CA SER A 122 -2.05 28.77 0.50
C SER A 122 -0.83 29.65 0.23
N LEU A 123 -0.74 30.17 -0.99
CA LEU A 123 -0.17 31.50 -1.21
C LEU A 123 -1.37 32.42 -1.37
N MET A 124 -1.86 32.95 -0.25
CA MET A 124 -2.63 34.19 -0.32
C MET A 124 -1.64 35.26 -0.79
N PRO A 125 -1.95 36.03 -1.85
CA PRO A 125 -1.11 37.14 -2.26
C PRO A 125 -1.00 38.14 -1.11
N ALA A 126 0.21 38.67 -0.94
CA ALA A 126 0.50 39.74 0.01
C ALA A 126 -0.40 40.94 -0.28
N GLU A 127 -1.28 41.28 0.66
CA GLU A 127 -1.88 42.60 0.73
C GLU A 127 -0.78 43.55 1.24
N GLU A 128 0.10 43.96 0.34
CA GLU A 128 1.03 45.06 0.56
C GLU A 128 0.25 46.37 0.41
N GLY A 129 -0.25 46.87 1.53
CA GLY A 129 -1.03 48.11 1.62
C GLY A 129 -0.48 48.99 2.74
N SER A 130 0.67 49.59 2.49
CA SER A 130 1.29 50.65 3.29
C SER A 130 0.30 51.76 3.66
N SER A 131 0.30 52.22 4.92
CA SER A 131 0.26 53.64 5.31
C SER A 131 0.22 53.80 6.84
N GLU A 132 1.39 53.88 7.47
CA GLU A 132 1.65 54.88 8.52
C GLU A 132 2.14 56.17 7.82
N PRO A 133 2.26 57.36 8.47
CA PRO A 133 1.92 57.75 9.85
C PRO A 133 1.14 59.09 9.97
N ARG A 134 0.59 59.38 11.15
CA ARG A 134 0.89 60.59 11.96
C ARG A 134 0.08 60.62 13.25
#